data_AF-A0A7C1IAF7-F1
#
_entry.id   AF-A0A7C1IAF7-F1
#
_cell.length_a   1.000
_cell.length_b   1.000
_cell.length_c   1.000
_cell.angle_alpha   90.00
_cell.angle_beta   90.00
_cell.angle_gamma   90.00
#
_symmetry.space_group_name_H-M   'P 1'
#
loop_
_entity.id
_entity.type
_entity.pdbx_description
1 polymer ?
#
loop_
_entity_poly.entity_id
_entity_poly.type
_entity_poly.pdbx_seq_one_letter_code
_entity_poly.pdbx_strand_id
1 'polypeptide(L)'
;MRVFTPDTLFLARPSVAYAETFIDALREFHNEGYFAYQNIDEIAADFPAFVDQLLADETRDATADRVPETYYWLIRRDRDTDTFVARGSIRHELTEHLRHIGGHIGYAVRPSERRK
;
A
#
# COMPACT_ATOMS: atom_id res chain seq x y z
N MET A 1 -6.75 30.75 19.39
CA MET A 1 -6.82 29.42 20.02
C MET A 1 -6.52 28.38 18.94
N ARG A 2 -5.32 27.77 18.93
CA ARG A 2 -5.00 26.67 17.98
C ARG A 2 -5.65 25.41 18.53
N VAL A 3 -6.66 24.88 17.83
CA VAL A 3 -7.24 23.57 18.15
C VAL A 3 -6.21 22.51 17.75
N PHE A 4 -5.63 21.83 18.74
CA PHE A 4 -4.76 20.69 18.50
C PHE A 4 -5.66 19.51 18.09
N THR A 5 -5.68 19.20 16.81
CA THR A 5 -6.27 17.95 16.32
C THR A 5 -5.17 16.90 16.41
N PRO A 6 -5.28 15.86 17.25
CA PRO A 6 -4.27 14.83 17.32
C PRO A 6 -4.17 14.07 16.00
N ASP A 7 -2.95 13.77 15.59
CA ASP A 7 -2.67 12.93 14.43
C ASP A 7 -3.43 11.60 14.59
N THR A 8 -4.24 11.25 13.60
CA THR A 8 -5.05 10.05 13.64
C THR A 8 -4.56 9.07 12.59
N LEU A 9 -4.24 7.85 13.02
CA LEU A 9 -3.94 6.73 12.12
C LEU A 9 -5.21 5.92 11.85
N PHE A 10 -5.44 5.56 10.59
CA PHE A 10 -6.54 4.68 10.19
C PHE A 10 -6.16 3.80 9.00
N LEU A 11 -6.78 2.63 8.89
CA LEU A 11 -6.67 1.79 7.71
C LEU A 11 -7.74 2.22 6.70
N ALA A 12 -7.29 2.48 5.48
CA ALA A 12 -8.11 2.85 4.34
C ALA A 12 -7.98 1.81 3.23
N ARG A 13 -8.96 1.80 2.33
CA ARG A 13 -8.81 1.15 1.02
C ARG A 13 -7.85 1.96 0.15
N PRO A 14 -7.14 1.32 -0.80
CA PRO A 14 -6.45 2.04 -1.87
C PRO A 14 -7.37 3.10 -2.48
N SER A 15 -6.87 4.31 -2.61
CA SER A 15 -7.66 5.45 -3.08
C SER A 15 -6.76 6.48 -3.75
N VAL A 16 -7.29 7.11 -4.79
CA VAL A 16 -6.62 8.21 -5.52
C VAL A 16 -6.33 9.41 -4.62
N ALA A 17 -7.02 9.54 -3.48
CA ALA A 17 -6.79 10.60 -2.51
C ALA A 17 -5.37 10.62 -1.92
N TYR A 18 -4.63 9.51 -2.02
CA TYR A 18 -3.29 9.36 -1.43
C TYR A 18 -2.18 9.32 -2.50
N ALA A 19 -2.48 9.69 -3.75
CA ALA A 19 -1.57 9.52 -4.88
C ALA A 19 -0.19 10.14 -4.64
N GLU A 20 -0.15 11.42 -4.25
CA GLU A 20 1.11 12.15 -4.06
C GLU A 20 1.99 11.48 -2.98
N THR A 21 1.43 11.23 -1.80
CA THR A 21 2.20 10.66 -0.68
C THR A 21 2.54 9.19 -0.89
N PHE A 22 1.74 8.44 -1.68
CA PHE A 22 2.07 7.10 -2.11
C PHE A 22 3.25 7.09 -3.08
N ILE A 23 3.28 7.98 -4.08
CA ILE A 23 4.38 8.06 -5.05
C ILE A 23 5.70 8.41 -4.37
N ASP A 24 5.67 9.32 -3.39
CA ASP A 24 6.86 9.62 -2.58
C ASP A 24 7.32 8.41 -1.76
N ALA A 25 6.38 7.67 -1.17
CA ALA A 25 6.70 6.43 -0.48
C ALA A 25 7.29 5.38 -1.43
N LEU A 26 6.78 5.27 -2.67
CA LEU A 26 7.29 4.33 -3.67
C LEU A 26 8.72 4.67 -4.08
N ARG A 27 9.06 5.97 -4.23
CA ARG A 27 10.45 6.42 -4.43
C ARG A 27 11.35 6.00 -3.26
N GLU A 28 10.88 6.16 -2.02
CA GLU A 28 11.64 5.72 -0.85
C GLU A 28 11.86 4.20 -0.84
N PHE A 29 10.83 3.41 -1.17
CA PHE A 29 10.98 1.96 -1.28
C PHE A 29 11.98 1.57 -2.38
N HIS A 30 11.93 2.23 -3.55
CA HIS A 30 12.87 1.99 -4.64
C HIS A 30 14.32 2.27 -4.22
N ASN A 31 14.55 3.32 -3.45
CA ASN A 31 15.89 3.66 -2.93
C ASN A 31 16.46 2.55 -2.02
N GLU A 32 15.60 1.74 -1.39
CA GLU A 32 16.00 0.56 -0.61
C GLU A 32 15.95 -0.75 -1.41
N GLY A 33 15.66 -0.70 -2.71
CA GLY A 33 15.55 -1.87 -3.58
C GLY A 33 14.23 -2.64 -3.47
N TYR A 34 13.22 -2.10 -2.77
CA TYR A 34 11.89 -2.70 -2.67
C TYR A 34 10.96 -2.17 -3.77
N PHE A 35 10.03 -3.03 -4.20
CA PHE A 35 9.00 -2.72 -5.19
C PHE A 35 9.50 -2.21 -6.55
N ALA A 36 10.79 -2.43 -6.89
CA ALA A 36 11.40 -1.96 -8.14
C ALA A 36 10.70 -2.46 -9.42
N TYR A 37 9.83 -3.48 -9.32
CA TYR A 37 8.97 -3.95 -10.40
C TYR A 37 7.77 -3.03 -10.69
N GLN A 38 7.49 -2.05 -9.83
CA GLN A 38 6.42 -1.06 -9.98
C GLN A 38 7.00 0.20 -10.63
N ASN A 39 6.73 0.44 -11.91
CA ASN A 39 7.25 1.62 -12.59
C ASN A 39 6.57 2.90 -12.05
N ILE A 40 7.35 3.79 -11.40
CA ILE A 40 6.82 5.02 -10.80
C ILE A 40 6.20 5.95 -11.84
N ASP A 41 6.82 6.11 -13.01
CA ASP A 41 6.36 7.04 -14.03
C ASP A 41 5.04 6.55 -14.64
N GLU A 42 4.90 5.25 -14.87
CA GLU A 42 3.64 4.65 -15.35
C GLU A 42 2.52 4.77 -14.30
N ILE A 43 2.82 4.47 -13.03
CA ILE A 43 1.83 4.58 -11.95
C ILE A 43 1.44 6.04 -11.71
N ALA A 44 2.37 6.99 -11.82
CA ALA A 44 2.06 8.40 -11.69
C ALA A 44 1.24 8.93 -12.88
N ALA A 45 1.49 8.42 -14.10
CA ALA A 45 0.76 8.80 -15.30
C ALA A 45 -0.71 8.36 -15.26
N ASP A 46 -1.03 7.21 -14.64
CA ASP A 46 -2.40 6.73 -14.45
C ASP A 46 -2.60 6.06 -13.08
N PHE A 47 -2.54 6.90 -12.03
CA PHE A 47 -2.75 6.44 -10.66
C PHE A 47 -4.14 5.83 -10.41
N PRO A 48 -5.24 6.37 -10.99
CA PRO A 48 -6.55 5.72 -10.90
C PRO A 48 -6.53 4.27 -11.39
N ALA A 49 -5.93 3.99 -12.56
CA ALA A 49 -5.83 2.62 -13.05
C ALA A 49 -5.03 1.71 -12.10
N PHE A 50 -3.97 2.22 -11.47
CA PHE A 50 -3.22 1.48 -10.45
C PHE A 50 -4.08 1.16 -9.21
N VAL A 51 -4.88 2.12 -8.73
CA VAL A 51 -5.81 1.89 -7.62
C VAL A 51 -6.86 0.84 -8.00
N ASP A 52 -7.44 0.94 -9.20
CA ASP A 52 -8.43 -0.02 -9.68
C ASP A 52 -7.86 -1.44 -9.79
N GLN A 53 -6.60 -1.58 -10.24
CA GLN A 53 -5.90 -2.87 -10.24
C GLN A 53 -5.76 -3.46 -8.83
N LEU A 54 -5.38 -2.65 -7.83
CA LEU A 54 -5.28 -3.12 -6.45
C LEU A 54 -6.63 -3.51 -5.86
N LEU A 55 -7.71 -2.84 -6.25
CA LEU A 55 -9.06 -3.19 -5.80
C LEU A 55 -9.57 -4.46 -6.50
N ALA A 56 -9.27 -4.63 -7.78
CA ALA A 56 -9.64 -5.82 -8.55
C ALA A 56 -8.87 -7.08 -8.13
N ASP A 57 -7.70 -6.94 -7.50
CA ASP A 57 -6.91 -8.05 -6.93
C ASP A 57 -7.68 -8.88 -5.89
N GLU A 58 -8.79 -8.38 -5.32
CA GLU A 58 -9.60 -9.13 -4.34
C GLU A 58 -10.36 -10.31 -4.93
N THR A 59 -10.69 -10.24 -6.21
CA THR A 59 -11.50 -11.25 -6.91
C THR A 59 -10.74 -11.90 -8.04
N ARG A 60 -9.42 -11.73 -8.10
CA ARG A 60 -8.59 -12.32 -9.15
C ARG A 60 -8.51 -13.83 -9.02
N ASP A 61 -8.32 -14.51 -10.14
CA ASP A 61 -8.01 -15.95 -10.13
C ASP A 61 -6.62 -16.19 -9.55
N ALA A 62 -6.50 -17.20 -8.69
CA ALA A 62 -5.19 -17.58 -8.20
C ALA A 62 -4.31 -18.23 -9.26
N THR A 63 -3.04 -17.86 -9.18
CA THR A 63 -1.91 -18.45 -9.89
C THR A 63 -0.90 -18.96 -8.85
N ALA A 64 0.19 -19.59 -9.28
CA ALA A 64 1.19 -20.14 -8.37
C ALA A 64 1.74 -19.08 -7.36
N ASP A 65 1.91 -17.86 -7.83
CA ASP A 65 2.62 -16.79 -7.11
C ASP A 65 1.72 -15.62 -6.69
N ARG A 66 0.49 -15.54 -7.21
CA ARG A 66 -0.47 -14.48 -6.90
C ARG A 66 -1.84 -15.07 -6.64
N VAL A 67 -2.40 -14.73 -5.49
CA VAL A 67 -3.72 -15.15 -5.02
C VAL A 67 -4.60 -13.92 -4.82
N PRO A 68 -5.93 -14.09 -4.71
CA PRO A 68 -6.83 -13.03 -4.28
C PRO A 68 -6.35 -12.36 -2.99
N GLU A 69 -6.25 -11.03 -3.01
CA GLU A 69 -5.69 -10.25 -1.91
C GLU A 69 -6.38 -8.89 -1.74
N THR A 70 -6.83 -8.62 -0.51
CA THR A 70 -7.38 -7.34 -0.07
C THR A 70 -6.24 -6.43 0.39
N TYR A 71 -6.05 -5.30 -0.27
CA TYR A 71 -5.10 -4.28 0.17
C TYR A 71 -5.74 -3.27 1.12
N TYR A 72 -4.95 -2.85 2.11
CA TYR A 72 -5.22 -1.73 3.01
C TYR A 72 -4.01 -0.82 3.08
N TRP A 73 -4.24 0.48 3.14
CA TRP A 73 -3.19 1.47 3.37
C TRP A 73 -3.37 2.09 4.74
N LEU A 74 -2.28 2.16 5.51
CA LEU A 74 -2.24 2.92 6.75
C LEU A 74 -2.01 4.37 6.41
N ILE A 75 -2.98 5.21 6.78
CA ILE A 75 -2.96 6.63 6.52
C ILE A 75 -2.84 7.37 7.85
N ARG A 76 -1.95 8.35 7.90
CA ARG A 76 -1.91 9.35 8.97
C ARG A 76 -2.64 10.60 8.48
N ARG A 77 -3.69 10.99 9.20
CA ARG A 77 -4.35 12.27 9.02
C ARG A 77 -3.74 13.29 9.95
N ASP A 78 -3.19 14.35 9.37
CA ASP A 78 -2.87 15.59 10.06
C ASP A 78 -3.81 16.72 9.57
N ARG A 79 -3.47 17.98 9.87
CA ARG A 79 -4.30 19.14 9.50
C ARG A 79 -4.27 19.46 8.01
N ASP A 80 -3.18 19.15 7.34
CA ASP A 80 -2.84 19.69 6.03
C ASP A 80 -2.89 18.60 4.96
N THR A 81 -2.49 17.36 5.27
CA THR A 81 -2.40 16.28 4.28
C THR A 81 -2.59 14.90 4.90
N ASP A 82 -3.39 14.05 4.24
CA ASP A 82 -3.45 12.63 4.54
C ASP A 82 -2.21 11.93 3.96
N THR A 83 -1.35 11.39 4.84
CA THR A 83 -0.06 10.81 4.46
C THR A 83 -0.12 9.28 4.42
N PHE A 84 0.30 8.67 3.30
CA PHE A 84 0.56 7.24 3.22
C PHE A 84 1.75 6.84 4.11
N VAL A 85 1.50 5.91 5.04
CA VAL A 85 2.48 5.44 6.03
C VAL A 85 2.92 4.00 5.75
N ALA A 86 2.00 3.13 5.37
CA ALA A 86 2.29 1.73 5.09
C ALA A 86 1.25 1.13 4.15
N ARG A 87 1.64 0.06 3.46
CA ARG A 87 0.69 -0.86 2.84
C ARG A 87 0.62 -2.13 3.68
N GLY A 88 -0.58 -2.67 3.79
CA GLY A 88 -0.89 -4.00 4.30
C GLY A 88 -1.75 -4.73 3.28
N SER A 89 -1.73 -6.04 3.34
CA SER A 89 -2.48 -6.87 2.41
C SER A 89 -2.84 -8.22 3.04
N ILE A 90 -4.04 -8.70 2.73
CA ILE A 90 -4.61 -9.94 3.27
C ILE A 90 -4.92 -10.87 2.10
N ARG A 91 -4.16 -11.94 1.97
CA ARG A 91 -4.40 -13.01 1.00
C ARG A 91 -5.53 -13.91 1.50
N HIS A 92 -6.57 -14.09 0.69
CA HIS A 92 -7.74 -14.88 1.06
C HIS A 92 -7.50 -16.39 1.02
N GLU A 93 -6.44 -16.80 0.32
CA GLU A 93 -6.00 -18.18 0.21
C GLU A 93 -4.48 -18.26 0.08
N LEU A 94 -3.94 -19.48 0.16
CA LEU A 94 -2.51 -19.75 -0.02
C LEU A 94 -2.29 -20.92 -0.97
N THR A 95 -1.41 -20.71 -1.94
CA THR A 95 -0.78 -21.80 -2.70
C THR A 95 0.17 -22.59 -1.80
N GLU A 96 0.63 -23.76 -2.26
CA GLU A 96 1.61 -24.55 -1.50
C GLU A 96 2.86 -23.74 -1.18
N HIS A 97 3.35 -22.95 -2.14
CA HIS A 97 4.47 -22.04 -1.89
C HIS A 97 4.16 -21.03 -0.78
N LEU A 98 2.99 -20.37 -0.86
CA LEU A 98 2.58 -19.34 0.09
C LEU A 98 2.33 -19.86 1.52
N ARG A 99 2.07 -21.17 1.69
CA ARG A 99 1.98 -21.82 3.00
C ARG A 99 3.31 -21.90 3.72
N HIS A 100 4.41 -22.01 2.98
CA HIS A 100 5.76 -22.08 3.53
C HIS A 100 6.47 -20.73 3.52
N ILE A 101 6.22 -19.89 2.50
CA ILE A 101 6.90 -18.61 2.27
C ILE A 101 5.89 -17.54 1.87
N GLY A 102 5.70 -16.51 2.70
CA GLY A 102 4.87 -15.34 2.40
C GLY A 102 3.59 -15.23 3.21
N GLY A 103 2.85 -16.33 3.41
CA GLY A 103 1.69 -16.40 4.29
C GLY A 103 0.52 -15.48 3.91
N HIS A 104 -0.44 -15.34 4.83
CA HIS A 104 -1.67 -14.58 4.58
C HIS A 104 -1.49 -13.06 4.63
N ILE A 105 -0.49 -12.55 5.33
CA ILE A 105 -0.38 -11.13 5.63
C ILE A 105 0.90 -10.58 5.01
N GLY A 106 0.75 -9.66 4.07
CA GLY A 106 1.84 -8.83 3.56
C GLY A 106 1.78 -7.44 4.19
N TYR A 107 2.94 -6.84 4.48
CA TYR A 107 3.01 -5.42 4.82
C TYR A 107 4.35 -4.80 4.48
N ALA A 108 4.36 -3.50 4.26
CA ALA A 108 5.57 -2.70 4.14
C ALA A 108 5.32 -1.28 4.68
N VAL A 109 6.14 -0.87 5.64
CA VAL A 109 6.11 0.48 6.22
C VAL A 109 7.06 1.37 5.43
N ARG A 110 6.58 2.56 5.02
CA ARG A 110 7.36 3.59 4.34
C ARG A 110 8.66 3.83 5.12
N PRO A 111 9.83 3.83 4.46
CA PRO A 111 11.13 3.92 5.15
C PRO A 111 11.22 5.05 6.17
N SER A 112 10.82 6.27 5.80
CA SER A 112 10.82 7.45 6.69
C SER A 112 9.82 7.40 7.85
N GLU A 113 8.92 6.40 7.88
CA GLU A 113 7.90 6.22 8.93
C GLU A 113 8.18 5.05 9.86
N ARG A 114 9.27 4.31 9.64
CA ARG A 114 9.66 3.19 10.51
C ARG A 114 10.13 3.72 11.87
N ARG A 115 9.89 2.95 12.93
CA ARG A 115 10.35 3.22 14.31
C ARG A 115 9.76 4.48 14.95
N LYS A 116 8.62 4.96 14.47
CA LYS A 116 7.74 5.95 15.12
C LYS A 116 6.59 5.23 15.80
#